data_AF-A0A165PEJ8-F1
#
_entry.id   AF-A0A165PEJ8-F1
#
_cell.length_a   1.000
_cell.length_b   1.000
_cell.length_c   1.000
_cell.angle_alpha   90.00
_cell.angle_beta   90.00
_cell.angle_gamma   90.00
#
_symmetry.space_group_name_H-M   'P 1'
#
loop_
_entity.id
_entity.type
_entity.pdbx_description
1 polymer ?
#
loop_
_entity_poly.entity_id
_entity_poly.type
_entity_poly.pdbx_seq_one_letter_code
_entity_poly.pdbx_strand_id
1 'polypeptide(L)'
;MFSRKTRKGLLGGVALALAGMMAGEAGAAGAVLLTKEICTNPADIIVSHWAKLKHGASDVYFMKSTGEVEKINTETDFDDLANVYVSAHGSPTNVGGITNAHFASFFKAAHANTPDLIFFSSCSTGAGDVRKLTNEKYGNAIGSLYGPLNSCALVGDGSADLASAQNLYSVSHTDDDDFNTVADNIMDVWSGTGEYKDTGVTWKAACEAYVDPLDTDDLAEFHDAVYQEFMVDAQSDDIATSHNYGLLIKWNNEGTEFDVCGADHAPCPD
;
A
#
# COMPACT_ATOMS: atom_id res chain seq x y z
N MET A 1 -56.24 -36.53 -38.43
CA MET A 1 -56.11 -35.79 -37.15
C MET A 1 -54.68 -35.96 -36.68
N PHE A 2 -53.90 -34.88 -36.59
CA PHE A 2 -52.97 -34.56 -35.48
C PHE A 2 -52.48 -33.12 -35.70
N SER A 3 -52.35 -32.40 -34.59
CA SER A 3 -52.60 -30.96 -34.47
C SER A 3 -51.37 -30.09 -34.71
N ARG A 4 -51.53 -29.01 -35.50
CA ARG A 4 -50.63 -27.85 -35.52
C ARG A 4 -50.79 -27.07 -34.20
N LYS A 5 -49.75 -26.98 -33.37
CA LYS A 5 -49.67 -25.98 -32.29
C LYS A 5 -48.26 -25.40 -32.19
N THR A 6 -48.17 -24.19 -32.72
CA THR A 6 -47.14 -23.17 -32.61
C THR A 6 -46.92 -22.75 -31.15
N ARG A 7 -45.69 -22.82 -30.64
CA ARG A 7 -45.11 -21.99 -29.55
C ARG A 7 -43.59 -22.04 -29.72
N LYS A 8 -42.94 -21.20 -30.57
CA LYS A 8 -42.49 -19.83 -30.27
C LYS A 8 -42.72 -19.39 -28.82
N GLY A 9 -41.67 -19.44 -28.01
CA GLY A 9 -41.66 -18.90 -26.65
C GLY A 9 -40.27 -18.94 -26.04
N LEU A 10 -39.73 -17.75 -25.79
CA LEU A 10 -38.61 -17.43 -24.89
C LEU A 10 -37.19 -17.90 -25.29
N LEU A 11 -36.69 -17.31 -26.37
CA LEU A 11 -35.33 -16.76 -26.34
C LEU A 11 -35.48 -15.34 -25.76
N GLY A 12 -35.49 -15.23 -24.44
CA GLY A 12 -35.63 -13.97 -23.70
C GLY A 12 -34.38 -13.79 -22.85
N GLY A 13 -33.60 -12.76 -23.19
CA GLY A 13 -32.25 -12.54 -22.71
C GLY A 13 -32.12 -12.49 -21.19
N VAL A 14 -31.14 -13.24 -20.70
CA VAL A 14 -30.38 -12.79 -19.53
C VAL A 14 -29.39 -11.78 -20.09
N ALA A 15 -29.80 -10.50 -20.04
CA ALA A 15 -28.88 -9.39 -20.26
C ALA A 15 -27.77 -9.50 -19.20
N LEU A 16 -26.53 -9.62 -19.67
CA LEU A 16 -25.34 -9.33 -18.88
C LEU A 16 -25.50 -7.92 -18.29
N ALA A 17 -25.95 -7.82 -17.05
CA ALA A 17 -25.99 -6.58 -16.28
C ALA A 17 -24.95 -6.62 -15.15
N LEU A 18 -23.71 -6.99 -15.49
CA LEU A 18 -22.56 -7.03 -14.59
C LEU A 18 -21.29 -6.50 -15.28
N ALA A 19 -21.45 -5.57 -16.22
CA ALA A 19 -20.36 -4.85 -16.88
C ALA A 19 -20.52 -3.33 -16.70
N GLY A 20 -21.05 -2.90 -15.55
CA GLY A 20 -21.50 -1.52 -15.32
C GLY A 20 -21.05 -0.87 -14.03
N MET A 21 -20.07 -1.41 -13.29
CA MET A 21 -19.51 -0.74 -12.10
C MET A 21 -18.01 -0.45 -12.18
N MET A 22 -17.34 -0.77 -13.29
CA MET A 22 -15.91 -0.42 -13.48
C MET A 22 -15.72 0.87 -14.28
N ALA A 23 -16.80 1.62 -14.54
CA ALA A 23 -16.76 2.86 -15.32
C ALA A 23 -16.71 4.08 -14.39
N GLY A 24 -15.50 4.39 -13.94
CA GLY A 24 -15.07 5.75 -13.65
C GLY A 24 -15.90 6.48 -12.61
N GLU A 25 -15.73 6.11 -11.33
CA GLU A 25 -15.48 7.21 -10.40
C GLU A 25 -14.26 7.93 -10.95
N ALA A 26 -14.40 9.18 -11.34
CA ALA A 26 -13.26 10.07 -11.46
C ALA A 26 -12.62 10.02 -10.06
N GLY A 27 -11.60 9.16 -9.92
CA GLY A 27 -11.18 8.61 -8.64
C GLY A 27 -10.97 9.75 -7.67
N ALA A 28 -11.69 9.75 -6.56
CA ALA A 28 -11.46 10.75 -5.54
C ALA A 28 -9.96 10.76 -5.24
N ALA A 29 -9.35 11.95 -5.37
CA ALA A 29 -7.91 12.11 -5.23
C ALA A 29 -7.46 11.42 -3.95
N GLY A 30 -6.47 10.53 -4.08
CA GLY A 30 -5.95 9.74 -2.96
C GLY A 30 -4.59 10.25 -2.53
N ALA A 31 -4.33 10.17 -1.23
CA ALA A 31 -3.03 10.42 -0.64
C ALA A 31 -2.32 9.10 -0.29
N VAL A 32 -1.00 9.09 -0.38
CA VAL A 32 -0.15 8.15 0.34
C VAL A 32 0.53 8.87 1.48
N LEU A 33 0.40 8.35 2.69
CA LEU A 33 1.11 8.84 3.88
C LEU A 33 2.27 7.91 4.21
N LEU A 34 3.49 8.42 4.09
CA LEU A 34 4.73 7.77 4.46
C LEU A 34 5.18 8.15 5.87
N THR A 35 6.09 7.38 6.43
CA THR A 35 6.77 7.67 7.70
C THR A 35 8.26 7.38 7.56
N LYS A 36 9.08 7.70 8.57
CA LYS A 36 10.52 7.41 8.54
C LYS A 36 10.87 5.92 8.29
N GLU A 37 9.95 5.00 8.54
CA GLU A 37 10.19 3.57 8.34
C GLU A 37 10.36 3.18 6.87
N ILE A 38 10.06 4.09 5.92
CA ILE A 38 10.43 3.92 4.51
C ILE A 38 11.94 3.70 4.31
N CYS A 39 12.77 4.14 5.27
CA CYS A 39 14.22 3.92 5.21
C CYS A 39 14.64 2.50 5.65
N THR A 40 13.72 1.72 6.23
CA THR A 40 14.01 0.36 6.69
C THR A 40 14.04 -0.63 5.52
N ASN A 41 13.15 -0.49 4.55
CA ASN A 41 13.02 -1.38 3.39
C ASN A 41 12.38 -0.62 2.22
N PRO A 42 12.81 -0.81 0.95
CA PRO A 42 12.19 -0.17 -0.21
C PRO A 42 10.70 -0.53 -0.42
N ALA A 43 10.21 -1.60 0.22
CA ALA A 43 8.83 -2.07 0.15
C ALA A 43 7.78 -0.98 0.37
N ASP A 44 7.98 -0.11 1.36
CA ASP A 44 6.98 0.94 1.68
C ASP A 44 6.86 1.95 0.53
N ILE A 45 7.97 2.23 -0.19
CA ILE A 45 7.96 3.03 -1.42
C ILE A 45 7.29 2.25 -2.55
N ILE A 46 7.59 0.97 -2.74
CA ILE A 46 6.90 0.16 -3.77
C ILE A 46 5.39 0.11 -3.56
N VAL A 47 4.93 -0.03 -2.32
CA VAL A 47 3.51 0.02 -1.94
C VAL A 47 2.89 1.38 -2.27
N SER A 48 3.61 2.48 -2.10
CA SER A 48 3.08 3.80 -2.49
C SER A 48 2.85 3.91 -4.01
N HIS A 49 3.75 3.34 -4.83
CA HIS A 49 3.55 3.27 -6.28
C HIS A 49 2.40 2.33 -6.64
N TRP A 50 2.21 1.23 -5.91
CA TRP A 50 1.02 0.39 -6.04
C TRP A 50 -0.27 1.18 -5.78
N ALA A 51 -0.32 1.96 -4.69
CA ALA A 51 -1.49 2.78 -4.37
C ALA A 51 -1.81 3.80 -5.49
N LYS A 52 -0.78 4.42 -6.06
CA LYS A 52 -0.91 5.29 -7.25
C LYS A 52 -1.48 4.55 -8.45
N LEU A 53 -0.91 3.41 -8.82
CA LEU A 53 -1.30 2.65 -10.01
C LEU A 53 -2.67 1.99 -9.87
N LYS A 54 -3.00 1.47 -8.69
CA LYS A 54 -4.21 0.72 -8.42
C LYS A 54 -5.41 1.61 -8.08
N HIS A 55 -5.16 2.68 -7.33
CA HIS A 55 -6.21 3.49 -6.72
C HIS A 55 -6.16 4.97 -7.11
N GLY A 56 -5.17 5.40 -7.90
CA GLY A 56 -5.01 6.80 -8.28
C GLY A 56 -4.49 7.70 -7.15
N ALA A 57 -3.95 7.13 -6.07
CA ALA A 57 -3.37 7.88 -4.96
C ALA A 57 -1.98 8.42 -5.32
N SER A 58 -1.93 9.53 -6.07
CA SER A 58 -0.68 10.12 -6.57
C SER A 58 0.02 11.04 -5.57
N ASP A 59 -0.72 11.57 -4.60
CA ASP A 59 -0.26 12.66 -3.74
C ASP A 59 0.43 12.06 -2.51
N VAL A 60 1.73 12.27 -2.40
CA VAL A 60 2.59 11.67 -1.36
C VAL A 60 2.88 12.71 -0.28
N TYR A 61 2.72 12.27 0.96
CA TYR A 61 2.98 13.03 2.17
C TYR A 61 3.91 12.25 3.09
N PHE A 62 4.61 12.96 3.97
CA PHE A 62 5.47 12.37 4.98
C PHE A 62 5.08 12.84 6.38
N MET A 63 4.81 11.90 7.29
CA MET A 63 4.59 12.19 8.70
C MET A 63 5.89 12.06 9.50
N LYS A 64 6.35 13.17 10.08
CA LYS A 64 7.46 13.19 11.03
C LYS A 64 7.05 12.51 12.34
N SER A 65 8.04 12.05 13.12
CA SER A 65 7.80 11.46 14.45
C SER A 65 7.12 12.42 15.44
N THR A 66 7.20 13.74 15.18
CA THR A 66 6.52 14.80 15.92
C THR A 66 5.05 15.00 15.55
N GLY A 67 4.59 14.34 14.48
CA GLY A 67 3.22 14.43 13.97
C GLY A 67 2.97 15.47 12.89
N GLU A 68 3.98 16.28 12.56
CA GLU A 68 3.92 17.20 11.42
C GLU A 68 3.86 16.39 10.11
N VAL A 69 2.93 16.75 9.22
CA VAL A 69 2.74 16.12 7.91
C VAL A 69 3.11 17.12 6.82
N GLU A 70 4.01 16.72 5.94
CA GLU A 70 4.60 17.56 4.91
C GLU A 70 4.29 17.00 3.53
N LYS A 71 4.14 17.90 2.55
CA LYS A 71 3.91 17.55 1.15
C LYS A 71 5.22 17.10 0.52
N ILE A 72 5.21 16.01 -0.26
CA ILE A 72 6.39 15.54 -0.98
C ILE A 72 6.31 15.90 -2.47
N ASN A 73 5.21 15.54 -3.14
CA ASN A 73 5.07 15.71 -4.59
C ASN A 73 3.75 16.36 -5.02
N THR A 74 3.10 17.09 -4.11
CA THR A 74 1.76 17.65 -4.31
C THR A 74 1.64 19.07 -3.77
N GLU A 75 0.70 19.82 -4.33
CA GLU A 75 0.25 21.11 -3.80
C GLU A 75 -1.08 20.98 -3.04
N THR A 76 -1.77 19.85 -3.13
CA THR A 76 -3.04 19.60 -2.43
C THR A 76 -2.81 19.58 -0.92
N ASP A 77 -3.70 20.20 -0.14
CA ASP A 77 -3.64 20.10 1.32
C ASP A 77 -4.05 18.70 1.77
N PHE A 78 -3.31 18.09 2.70
CA PHE A 78 -3.55 16.70 3.13
C PHE A 78 -5.00 16.46 3.59
N ASP A 79 -5.63 17.49 4.16
CA ASP A 79 -7.01 17.47 4.67
C ASP A 79 -8.11 17.44 3.59
N ASP A 80 -7.73 17.68 2.31
CA ASP A 80 -8.67 17.68 1.18
C ASP A 80 -8.82 16.29 0.53
N LEU A 81 -8.04 15.29 0.97
CA LEU A 81 -7.94 13.98 0.31
C LEU A 81 -8.83 12.94 1.00
N ALA A 82 -9.92 12.56 0.35
CA ALA A 82 -10.90 11.65 0.94
C ALA A 82 -10.37 10.22 1.18
N ASN A 83 -9.37 9.78 0.40
CA ASN A 83 -8.81 8.42 0.47
C ASN A 83 -7.35 8.48 0.87
N VAL A 84 -6.98 7.88 2.00
CA VAL A 84 -5.60 7.89 2.50
C VAL A 84 -5.04 6.49 2.64
N TYR A 85 -3.91 6.23 1.97
CA TYR A 85 -3.16 4.99 2.03
C TYR A 85 -1.92 5.20 2.90
N VAL A 86 -1.88 4.59 4.08
CA VAL A 86 -0.73 4.66 4.98
C VAL A 86 0.24 3.54 4.61
N SER A 87 1.44 3.90 4.11
CA SER A 87 2.51 2.95 3.82
C SER A 87 3.62 3.12 4.84
N ALA A 88 3.73 2.14 5.73
CA ALA A 88 4.70 2.16 6.82
C ALA A 88 4.90 0.74 7.36
N HIS A 89 6.06 0.45 7.93
CA HIS A 89 6.17 -0.67 8.85
C HIS A 89 5.36 -0.42 10.13
N GLY A 90 4.87 -1.51 10.72
CA GLY A 90 4.12 -1.42 11.97
C GLY A 90 4.09 -2.70 12.76
N SER A 91 3.43 -2.59 13.90
CA SER A 91 3.23 -3.68 14.85
C SER A 91 1.87 -3.48 15.55
N PRO A 92 1.45 -4.37 16.45
CA PRO A 92 0.23 -4.15 17.22
C PRO A 92 0.22 -2.87 18.07
N THR A 93 1.37 -2.22 18.32
CA THR A 93 1.49 -1.06 19.22
C THR A 93 1.91 0.25 18.56
N ASN A 94 2.35 0.22 17.30
CA ASN A 94 2.80 1.41 16.58
C ASN A 94 2.67 1.27 15.05
N VAL A 95 2.60 2.42 14.37
CA VAL A 95 2.64 2.57 12.92
C VAL A 95 3.76 3.57 12.60
N GLY A 96 4.71 3.18 11.75
CA GLY A 96 5.83 4.05 11.37
C GLY A 96 6.73 4.46 12.54
N GLY A 97 6.84 3.62 13.58
CA GLY A 97 7.54 3.95 14.82
C GLY A 97 6.81 4.95 15.72
N ILE A 98 5.55 5.30 15.43
CA ILE A 98 4.70 6.19 16.21
C ILE A 98 3.65 5.33 16.95
N THR A 99 3.52 5.50 18.27
CA THR A 99 2.51 4.76 19.05
C THR A 99 1.11 4.98 18.48
N ASN A 100 0.26 3.96 18.49
CA ASN A 100 -1.07 4.02 17.86
C ASN A 100 -1.91 5.24 18.29
N ALA A 101 -1.85 5.61 19.58
CA ALA A 101 -2.55 6.77 20.12
C ALA A 101 -1.98 8.11 19.62
N HIS A 102 -0.66 8.22 19.49
CA HIS A 102 -0.03 9.41 18.91
C HIS A 102 -0.31 9.48 17.42
N PHE A 103 -0.17 8.37 16.68
CA PHE A 103 -0.48 8.31 15.26
C PHE A 103 -1.91 8.78 14.99
N ALA A 104 -2.90 8.22 15.69
CA ALA A 104 -4.31 8.63 15.54
C ALA A 104 -4.51 10.13 15.82
N SER A 105 -3.83 10.67 16.82
CA SER A 105 -3.93 12.10 17.18
C SER A 105 -3.25 13.01 16.15
N PHE A 106 -2.08 12.63 15.66
CA PHE A 106 -1.34 13.34 14.63
C PHE A 106 -2.08 13.31 13.29
N PHE A 107 -2.60 12.14 12.92
CA PHE A 107 -3.43 11.97 11.73
C PHE A 107 -4.64 12.91 11.77
N LYS A 108 -5.39 12.94 12.89
CA LYS A 108 -6.53 13.87 13.05
C LYS A 108 -6.14 15.34 13.00
N ALA A 109 -4.95 15.68 13.51
CA ALA A 109 -4.47 17.06 13.50
C ALA A 109 -4.09 17.52 12.08
N ALA A 110 -3.51 16.62 11.28
CA ALA A 110 -3.15 16.88 9.89
C ALA A 110 -4.34 16.78 8.91
N HIS A 111 -5.38 16.03 9.29
CA HIS A 111 -6.56 15.74 8.49
C HIS A 111 -7.83 15.99 9.34
N ALA A 112 -8.25 17.24 9.46
CA ALA A 112 -9.41 17.63 10.27
C ALA A 112 -10.76 17.15 9.69
N ASN A 113 -10.92 17.11 8.38
CA ASN A 113 -12.06 16.51 7.68
C ASN A 113 -12.08 15.00 7.86
N THR A 114 -13.25 14.38 7.87
CA THR A 114 -13.33 12.91 7.97
C THR A 114 -13.01 12.30 6.60
N PRO A 115 -11.97 11.45 6.48
CA PRO A 115 -11.72 10.72 5.24
C PRO A 115 -12.81 9.68 5.00
N ASP A 116 -13.10 9.41 3.74
CA ASP A 116 -13.99 8.32 3.32
C ASP A 116 -13.32 6.96 3.57
N LEU A 117 -12.01 6.88 3.30
CA LEU A 117 -11.21 5.67 3.40
C LEU A 117 -9.85 5.93 4.06
N ILE A 118 -9.45 5.03 4.97
CA ILE A 118 -8.05 4.86 5.38
C ILE A 118 -7.64 3.41 5.17
N PHE A 119 -6.57 3.19 4.41
CA PHE A 119 -5.98 1.88 4.18
C PHE A 119 -4.59 1.82 4.81
N PHE A 120 -4.41 0.99 5.82
CA PHE A 120 -3.11 0.76 6.45
C PHE A 120 -2.39 -0.39 5.74
N SER A 121 -1.45 -0.07 4.85
CA SER A 121 -0.42 -1.01 4.41
C SER A 121 0.71 -1.06 5.43
N SER A 122 0.36 -1.48 6.64
CA SER A 122 1.26 -1.57 7.78
C SER A 122 0.94 -2.82 8.58
N CYS A 123 1.90 -3.74 8.64
CA CYS A 123 1.76 -5.04 9.27
C CYS A 123 1.12 -4.95 10.67
N SER A 124 0.21 -5.88 10.97
CA SER A 124 -0.47 -6.02 12.26
C SER A 124 -1.31 -4.83 12.76
N THR A 125 -1.58 -3.82 11.94
CA THR A 125 -2.46 -2.70 12.34
C THR A 125 -3.92 -3.11 12.55
N GLY A 126 -4.32 -4.24 11.96
CA GLY A 126 -5.60 -4.90 12.21
C GLY A 126 -5.69 -5.58 13.57
N ALA A 127 -4.58 -6.09 14.09
CA ALA A 127 -4.48 -6.72 15.42
C ALA A 127 -4.22 -5.68 16.53
N GLY A 128 -3.63 -4.54 16.19
CA GLY A 128 -3.49 -3.38 17.07
C GLY A 128 -4.77 -2.53 17.17
N ASP A 129 -4.70 -1.46 17.96
CA ASP A 129 -5.82 -0.53 18.21
C ASP A 129 -5.74 0.77 17.38
N VAL A 130 -4.74 0.95 16.50
CA VAL A 130 -4.61 2.19 15.71
C VAL A 130 -5.86 2.50 14.91
N ARG A 131 -6.50 1.46 14.35
CA ARG A 131 -7.73 1.59 13.59
C ARG A 131 -8.86 2.18 14.44
N LYS A 132 -9.04 1.59 15.62
CA LYS A 132 -10.01 2.04 16.63
C LYS A 132 -9.75 3.48 17.05
N LEU A 133 -8.53 3.73 17.52
CA LEU A 133 -8.12 5.03 18.05
C LEU A 133 -8.26 6.12 16.98
N THR A 134 -7.93 5.81 15.72
CA THR A 134 -8.10 6.75 14.61
C THR A 134 -9.57 7.05 14.41
N ASN A 135 -10.45 6.06 14.29
CA ASN A 135 -11.87 6.30 14.05
C ASN A 135 -12.55 7.04 15.23
N GLU A 136 -12.15 6.76 16.47
CA GLU A 136 -12.60 7.48 17.66
C GLU A 136 -12.28 9.00 17.58
N LYS A 137 -11.15 9.40 17.00
CA LYS A 137 -10.82 10.82 16.78
C LYS A 137 -11.77 11.53 15.81
N TYR A 138 -12.46 10.78 14.96
CA TYR A 138 -13.48 11.27 14.04
C TYR A 138 -14.91 11.01 14.55
N GLY A 139 -15.07 10.63 15.82
CA GLY A 139 -16.39 10.31 16.36
C GLY A 139 -17.03 9.07 15.73
N ASN A 140 -16.20 8.11 15.28
CA ASN A 140 -16.60 6.89 14.59
C ASN A 140 -17.28 7.13 13.23
N ALA A 141 -16.89 8.20 12.54
CA ALA A 141 -17.48 8.60 11.26
C ALA A 141 -16.77 8.07 10.02
N ILE A 142 -15.58 7.45 10.15
CA ILE A 142 -14.89 6.84 9.01
C ILE A 142 -15.59 5.54 8.65
N GLY A 143 -16.13 5.47 7.42
CA GLY A 143 -16.88 4.33 6.92
C GLY A 143 -16.01 3.14 6.52
N SER A 144 -14.81 3.41 5.99
CA SER A 144 -13.94 2.38 5.44
C SER A 144 -12.53 2.48 6.02
N LEU A 145 -12.12 1.47 6.79
CA LEU A 145 -10.88 1.50 7.54
C LEU A 145 -10.20 0.11 7.57
N TYR A 146 -9.16 -0.06 6.76
CA TYR A 146 -8.54 -1.35 6.46
C TYR A 146 -7.18 -1.46 7.15
N GLY A 147 -6.82 -2.64 7.64
CA GLY A 147 -5.48 -2.94 8.13
C GLY A 147 -5.30 -4.44 8.37
N PRO A 148 -4.09 -5.00 8.20
CA PRO A 148 -3.87 -6.43 8.20
C PRO A 148 -3.75 -6.95 9.64
N LEU A 149 -4.29 -8.14 9.91
CA LEU A 149 -4.18 -8.78 11.22
C LEU A 149 -2.75 -9.24 11.55
N ASN A 150 -1.91 -9.45 10.54
CA ASN A 150 -0.53 -9.88 10.67
C ASN A 150 0.34 -9.27 9.55
N SER A 151 1.37 -9.97 9.09
CA SER A 151 2.21 -9.55 7.96
C SER A 151 1.39 -9.37 6.68
N CYS A 152 1.63 -8.27 5.97
CA CYS A 152 1.04 -8.00 4.66
C CYS A 152 2.12 -7.89 3.57
N ALA A 153 1.74 -8.20 2.34
CA ALA A 153 2.59 -8.04 1.16
C ALA A 153 1.73 -7.85 -0.10
N LEU A 154 2.38 -7.36 -1.16
CA LEU A 154 1.78 -7.31 -2.49
C LEU A 154 1.84 -8.70 -3.15
N VAL A 155 0.70 -9.15 -3.68
CA VAL A 155 0.45 -10.48 -4.26
C VAL A 155 0.06 -10.31 -5.71
N GLY A 156 0.83 -10.91 -6.61
CA GLY A 156 0.67 -10.78 -8.05
C GLY A 156 0.03 -11.98 -8.75
N ASP A 157 -0.22 -13.09 -8.04
CA ASP A 157 -0.81 -14.32 -8.59
C ASP A 157 -0.06 -14.80 -9.86
N GLY A 158 1.27 -14.90 -9.75
CA GLY A 158 2.14 -15.29 -10.87
C GLY A 158 2.52 -14.16 -11.83
N SER A 159 2.08 -12.92 -11.57
CA SER A 159 2.47 -11.71 -12.31
C SER A 159 3.37 -10.79 -11.49
N ALA A 160 4.38 -10.19 -12.12
CA ALA A 160 5.19 -9.13 -11.51
C ALA A 160 4.57 -7.73 -11.68
N ASP A 161 3.40 -7.63 -12.32
CA ASP A 161 2.75 -6.35 -12.61
C ASP A 161 2.14 -5.71 -11.36
N LEU A 162 2.77 -4.62 -10.92
CA LEU A 162 2.36 -3.83 -9.77
C LEU A 162 0.92 -3.30 -9.89
N ALA A 163 0.45 -2.94 -11.09
CA ALA A 163 -0.91 -2.43 -11.26
C ALA A 163 -1.98 -3.52 -11.05
N SER A 164 -1.65 -4.77 -11.39
CA SER A 164 -2.53 -5.92 -11.18
C SER A 164 -2.52 -6.43 -9.73
N ALA A 165 -1.42 -6.24 -9.01
CA ALA A 165 -1.20 -6.79 -7.68
C ALA A 165 -2.28 -6.37 -6.65
N GLN A 166 -2.45 -7.21 -5.64
CA GLN A 166 -3.29 -6.97 -4.48
C GLN A 166 -2.43 -6.89 -3.23
N ASN A 167 -2.71 -5.93 -2.35
CA ASN A 167 -2.15 -5.98 -1.00
C ASN A 167 -2.99 -6.96 -0.20
N LEU A 168 -2.38 -8.04 0.32
CA LEU A 168 -3.03 -9.06 1.14
C LEU A 168 -2.27 -9.30 2.45
N TYR A 169 -2.89 -9.96 3.41
CA TYR A 169 -2.24 -10.42 4.64
C TYR A 169 -2.23 -11.95 4.75
N SER A 170 -1.44 -12.50 5.68
CA SER A 170 -1.17 -13.94 5.77
C SER A 170 -0.66 -14.53 4.45
N VAL A 171 0.17 -13.76 3.75
CA VAL A 171 0.63 -14.10 2.40
C VAL A 171 1.52 -15.35 2.43
N SER A 172 1.29 -16.26 1.48
CA SER A 172 2.20 -17.36 1.15
C SER A 172 2.88 -17.11 -0.19
N HIS A 173 4.02 -17.77 -0.40
CA HIS A 173 4.75 -17.73 -1.66
C HIS A 173 5.08 -19.15 -2.15
N THR A 174 5.27 -19.30 -3.46
CA THR A 174 5.48 -20.61 -4.10
C THR A 174 6.88 -21.19 -3.97
N ASP A 175 7.89 -20.38 -3.61
CA ASP A 175 9.30 -20.77 -3.57
C ASP A 175 10.06 -20.00 -2.49
N ASP A 176 10.16 -20.56 -1.28
CA ASP A 176 10.75 -19.89 -0.12
C ASP A 176 12.25 -19.59 -0.31
N ASP A 177 13.00 -20.49 -0.96
CA ASP A 177 14.45 -20.34 -1.11
C ASP A 177 14.78 -19.24 -2.12
N ASP A 178 14.11 -19.23 -3.28
CA ASP A 178 14.27 -18.17 -4.28
C ASP A 178 13.75 -16.82 -3.77
N PHE A 179 12.62 -16.82 -3.06
CA PHE A 179 12.06 -15.62 -2.43
C PHE A 179 13.05 -15.00 -1.44
N ASN A 180 13.58 -15.81 -0.51
CA ASN A 180 14.52 -15.32 0.51
C ASN A 180 15.83 -14.83 -0.13
N THR A 181 16.31 -15.50 -1.18
CA THR A 181 17.52 -15.07 -1.91
C THR A 181 17.33 -13.69 -2.54
N VAL A 182 16.21 -13.46 -3.24
CA VAL A 182 15.93 -12.14 -3.85
C VAL A 182 15.67 -11.07 -2.79
N ALA A 183 14.97 -11.42 -1.70
CA ALA A 183 14.76 -10.50 -0.59
C ALA A 183 16.08 -10.08 0.07
N ASP A 184 17.01 -11.01 0.25
CA ASP A 184 18.36 -10.73 0.77
C ASP A 184 19.16 -9.85 -0.19
N ASN A 185 19.10 -10.11 -1.49
CA ASN A 185 19.74 -9.26 -2.51
C ASN A 185 19.18 -7.83 -2.49
N ILE A 186 17.86 -7.67 -2.38
CA ILE A 186 17.21 -6.35 -2.23
C ILE A 186 17.79 -5.63 -1.02
N MET A 187 17.90 -6.31 0.12
CA MET A 187 18.42 -5.71 1.35
C MET A 187 19.92 -5.42 1.28
N ASP A 188 20.70 -6.24 0.58
CA ASP A 188 22.13 -5.98 0.33
C ASP A 188 22.32 -4.74 -0.54
N VAL A 189 21.54 -4.59 -1.62
CA VAL A 189 21.55 -3.35 -2.44
C VAL A 189 21.07 -2.15 -1.62
N TRP A 190 19.99 -2.31 -0.85
CA TRP A 190 19.40 -1.21 -0.06
C TRP A 190 20.35 -0.67 1.01
N SER A 191 21.03 -1.56 1.74
CA SER A 191 21.71 -1.21 2.99
C SER A 191 23.21 -1.52 3.02
N GLY A 192 23.70 -2.33 2.09
CA GLY A 192 25.06 -2.84 2.06
C GLY A 192 25.87 -2.31 0.89
N THR A 193 25.72 -2.94 -0.27
CA THR A 193 26.60 -2.79 -1.43
C THR A 193 26.09 -1.82 -2.48
N GLY A 194 24.78 -1.59 -2.55
CA GLY A 194 24.17 -0.69 -3.53
C GLY A 194 24.37 0.77 -3.16
N GLU A 195 24.78 1.56 -4.14
CA GLU A 195 25.05 2.99 -3.99
C GLU A 195 23.91 3.81 -4.60
N TYR A 196 23.44 4.83 -3.90
CA TYR A 196 22.44 5.75 -4.44
C TYR A 196 23.09 6.66 -5.48
N LYS A 197 22.76 6.50 -6.77
CA LYS A 197 23.15 7.41 -7.88
C LYS A 197 24.61 7.87 -7.88
N ASP A 198 25.55 6.94 -7.66
CA ASP A 198 26.99 7.21 -7.63
C ASP A 198 27.41 8.31 -6.60
N THR A 199 26.63 8.49 -5.52
CA THR A 199 26.87 9.52 -4.49
C THR A 199 27.90 9.11 -3.41
N GLY A 200 28.32 7.86 -3.40
CA GLY A 200 29.21 7.26 -2.40
C GLY A 200 28.51 6.79 -1.12
N VAL A 201 27.18 6.85 -1.06
CA VAL A 201 26.38 6.39 0.09
C VAL A 201 25.35 5.35 -0.32
N THR A 202 24.95 4.50 0.63
CA THR A 202 23.92 3.47 0.39
C THR A 202 22.53 4.10 0.22
N TRP A 203 21.60 3.38 -0.41
CA TRP A 203 20.20 3.80 -0.54
C TRP A 203 19.56 4.13 0.81
N LYS A 204 19.76 3.25 1.80
CA LYS A 204 19.30 3.47 3.17
C LYS A 204 19.88 4.75 3.77
N ALA A 205 21.19 4.98 3.65
CA ALA A 205 21.83 6.16 4.22
C ALA A 205 21.36 7.46 3.53
N ALA A 206 21.13 7.42 2.22
CA ALA A 206 20.52 8.54 1.50
C ALA A 206 19.10 8.82 2.02
N CYS A 207 18.25 7.80 2.15
CA CYS A 207 16.92 7.94 2.74
C CYS A 207 16.97 8.57 4.13
N GLU A 208 17.81 8.04 5.02
CA GLU A 208 17.97 8.55 6.39
C GLU A 208 18.38 10.04 6.41
N ALA A 209 19.24 10.46 5.48
CA ALA A 209 19.65 11.85 5.35
C ALA A 209 18.53 12.78 4.85
N TYR A 210 17.57 12.27 4.09
CA TYR A 210 16.45 13.05 3.54
C TYR A 210 15.22 13.10 4.46
N VAL A 211 15.09 12.18 5.42
CA VAL A 211 13.93 12.16 6.34
C VAL A 211 14.21 12.86 7.67
N ASP A 212 15.47 13.06 8.05
CA ASP A 212 15.86 13.74 9.29
C ASP A 212 17.23 14.44 9.20
N PRO A 213 17.28 15.78 8.98
CA PRO A 213 16.14 16.68 8.80
C PRO A 213 15.39 16.38 7.49
N LEU A 214 14.07 16.62 7.47
CA LEU A 214 13.27 16.37 6.27
C LEU A 214 13.66 17.34 5.15
N ASP A 215 14.07 16.79 4.01
CA ASP A 215 14.24 17.46 2.72
C ASP A 215 13.21 16.88 1.74
N THR A 216 12.14 17.62 1.47
CA THR A 216 11.01 17.13 0.67
C THR A 216 11.34 16.97 -0.80
N ASP A 217 12.24 17.82 -1.33
CA ASP A 217 12.61 17.82 -2.74
C ASP A 217 13.49 16.60 -3.04
N ASP A 218 14.52 16.39 -2.23
CA ASP A 218 15.39 15.21 -2.35
C ASP A 218 14.63 13.92 -2.04
N LEU A 219 13.69 13.93 -1.08
CA LEU A 219 12.86 12.76 -0.78
C LEU A 219 11.91 12.41 -1.93
N ALA A 220 11.36 13.41 -2.65
CA ALA A 220 10.53 13.18 -3.83
C ALA A 220 11.34 12.53 -4.97
N GLU A 221 12.56 13.03 -5.21
CA GLU A 221 13.46 12.44 -6.21
C GLU A 221 13.91 11.03 -5.80
N PHE A 222 14.21 10.82 -4.52
CA PHE A 222 14.60 9.52 -3.98
C PHE A 222 13.46 8.50 -4.11
N HIS A 223 12.23 8.90 -3.81
CA HIS A 223 11.02 8.08 -3.92
C HIS A 223 10.87 7.49 -5.32
N ASP A 224 10.92 8.31 -6.37
CA ASP A 224 10.86 7.85 -7.76
C ASP A 224 12.07 6.98 -8.14
N ALA A 225 13.27 7.31 -7.65
CA ALA A 225 14.49 6.57 -7.93
C ALA A 225 14.45 5.14 -7.36
N VAL A 226 13.89 4.95 -6.16
CA VAL A 226 13.70 3.61 -5.58
C VAL A 226 12.79 2.76 -6.45
N TYR A 227 11.70 3.32 -6.97
CA TYR A 227 10.84 2.58 -7.89
C TYR A 227 11.56 2.22 -9.19
N GLN A 228 12.35 3.14 -9.77
CA GLN A 228 13.13 2.81 -10.96
C GLN A 228 14.12 1.67 -10.69
N GLU A 229 14.94 1.79 -9.64
CA GLU A 229 15.97 0.80 -9.31
C GLU A 229 15.34 -0.57 -9.03
N PHE A 230 14.44 -0.66 -8.06
CA PHE A 230 13.99 -1.94 -7.51
C PHE A 230 12.83 -2.59 -8.27
N MET A 231 12.21 -1.91 -9.25
CA MET A 231 11.11 -2.47 -10.06
C MET A 231 11.33 -2.41 -11.58
N VAL A 232 11.91 -1.32 -12.09
CA VAL A 232 11.99 -1.07 -13.54
C VAL A 232 13.32 -1.57 -14.10
N ASP A 233 14.43 -1.14 -13.52
CA ASP A 233 15.77 -1.42 -14.01
C ASP A 233 16.30 -2.78 -13.53
N ALA A 234 15.86 -3.25 -12.34
CA ALA A 234 16.20 -4.56 -11.80
C ALA A 234 15.60 -5.76 -12.55
N GLN A 235 14.97 -5.61 -13.72
CA GLN A 235 14.28 -6.71 -14.44
C GLN A 235 15.25 -7.82 -14.89
N SER A 236 15.52 -8.75 -13.97
CA SER A 236 16.32 -9.95 -14.15
C SER A 236 15.63 -11.13 -13.49
N ASP A 237 15.58 -12.26 -14.20
CA ASP A 237 15.14 -13.57 -13.68
C ASP A 237 16.31 -14.37 -13.07
N ASP A 238 17.53 -13.81 -12.99
CA ASP A 238 18.66 -14.47 -12.33
C ASP A 238 18.55 -14.30 -10.81
N ILE A 239 18.02 -15.32 -10.13
CA ILE A 239 17.74 -15.31 -8.69
C ILE A 239 18.97 -14.98 -7.85
N ALA A 240 20.16 -15.43 -8.26
CA ALA A 240 21.38 -15.24 -7.50
C ALA A 240 21.82 -13.76 -7.41
N THR A 241 21.35 -12.90 -8.32
CA THR A 241 21.76 -11.49 -8.41
C THR A 241 20.60 -10.51 -8.48
N SER A 242 19.38 -11.00 -8.68
CA SER A 242 18.20 -10.15 -8.83
C SER A 242 17.86 -9.44 -7.54
N HIS A 243 17.61 -8.14 -7.64
CA HIS A 243 17.02 -7.29 -6.61
C HIS A 243 15.67 -6.72 -7.09
N ASN A 244 14.99 -7.44 -7.99
CA ASN A 244 13.69 -7.06 -8.52
C ASN A 244 12.58 -7.37 -7.53
N TYR A 245 11.98 -6.33 -6.96
CA TYR A 245 10.84 -6.48 -6.06
C TYR A 245 9.62 -7.10 -6.77
N GLY A 246 9.51 -6.95 -8.10
CA GLY A 246 8.48 -7.60 -8.91
C GLY A 246 8.51 -9.13 -8.86
N LEU A 247 9.67 -9.76 -8.62
CA LEU A 247 9.74 -11.21 -8.41
C LEU A 247 9.08 -11.63 -7.09
N LEU A 248 9.27 -10.85 -6.02
CA LEU A 248 8.60 -11.11 -4.74
C LEU A 248 7.07 -11.04 -4.92
N ILE A 249 6.59 -10.03 -5.66
CA ILE A 249 5.15 -9.88 -5.98
C ILE A 249 4.64 -11.08 -6.78
N LYS A 250 5.40 -11.52 -7.79
CA LYS A 250 5.06 -12.66 -8.64
C LYS A 250 4.92 -13.96 -7.87
N TRP A 251 5.82 -14.21 -6.91
CA TRP A 251 5.84 -15.45 -6.14
C TRP A 251 4.86 -15.47 -4.97
N ASN A 252 4.51 -14.31 -4.44
CA ASN A 252 3.36 -14.19 -3.54
C ASN A 252 2.10 -14.58 -4.32
N ASN A 253 1.48 -15.70 -3.94
CA ASN A 253 0.43 -16.34 -4.75
C ASN A 253 -0.89 -16.57 -4.00
N GLU A 254 -0.90 -16.47 -2.66
CA GLU A 254 -2.14 -16.53 -1.89
C GLU A 254 -2.08 -15.53 -0.71
N GLY A 255 -3.24 -15.23 -0.16
CA GLY A 255 -3.38 -14.37 1.02
C GLY A 255 -4.84 -14.15 1.34
N THR A 256 -5.10 -13.29 2.33
CA THR A 256 -6.44 -12.88 2.73
C THR A 256 -6.61 -11.39 2.49
N GLU A 257 -7.76 -11.02 1.91
CA GLU A 257 -8.16 -9.62 1.71
C GLU A 257 -8.35 -8.93 3.07
N PHE A 258 -8.05 -7.64 3.13
CA PHE A 258 -8.15 -6.85 4.35
C PHE A 258 -9.60 -6.77 4.83
N ASP A 259 -9.84 -7.11 6.11
CA ASP A 259 -11.17 -7.03 6.72
C ASP A 259 -11.73 -5.58 6.71
N VAL A 260 -12.99 -5.44 6.32
CA VAL A 260 -13.75 -4.18 6.29
C VAL A 260 -14.73 -4.11 7.45
N CYS A 261 -14.26 -4.15 8.69
CA CYS A 261 -15.20 -4.15 9.83
C CYS A 261 -14.88 -3.12 10.90
N GLY A 262 -15.17 -1.86 10.55
CA GLY A 262 -15.25 -0.78 11.52
C GLY A 262 -14.04 -0.65 12.44
N ALA A 263 -14.22 0.10 13.52
CA ALA A 263 -13.15 0.42 14.46
C ALA A 263 -12.69 -0.79 15.32
N ASP A 264 -13.46 -1.87 15.41
CA ASP A 264 -13.23 -2.93 16.41
C ASP A 264 -12.51 -4.16 15.83
N HIS A 265 -11.74 -4.83 16.68
CA HIS A 265 -10.94 -6.04 16.39
C HIS A 265 -11.77 -7.29 16.01
N ALA A 266 -13.08 -7.16 15.84
CA ALA A 266 -13.92 -8.30 15.52
C ALA A 266 -13.76 -8.63 14.03
N PRO A 267 -13.53 -9.91 13.67
CA PRO A 267 -13.65 -10.33 12.28
C PRO A 267 -15.03 -9.95 11.77
N CYS A 268 -15.12 -9.63 10.48
CA CYS A 268 -16.40 -9.33 9.87
C CYS A 268 -17.37 -10.49 10.11
N PRO A 269 -18.56 -10.24 10.68
CA PRO A 269 -19.57 -11.28 10.69
C PRO A 269 -19.90 -11.62 9.23
N ASP A 270 -19.80 -12.92 8.91
CA ASP A 270 -20.18 -13.50 7.60
C ASP A 270 -21.61 -13.10 7.17
#